data_AF-A0A2S0N2W0-F1
#
_entry.id   AF-A0A2S0N2W0-F1
#
_cell.length_a   1.000
_cell.length_b   1.000
_cell.length_c   1.000
_cell.angle_alpha   90.00
_cell.angle_beta   90.00
_cell.angle_gamma   90.00
#
_symmetry.space_group_name_H-M   'P 1'
#
loop_
_entity.id
_entity.type
_entity.pdbx_description
1 polymer ?
#
loop_
_entity_poly.entity_id
_entity_poly.type
_entity_poly.pdbx_seq_one_letter_code
_entity_poly.pdbx_strand_id
1 'polypeptide(L)'
;MAAHCKRISSHRCDKVLAAHWAFLQITWHCTLSVPNLCRYDGGHLTGRGAGVHATIHEWVQRFALDAPRAQRLWQLSGLHQQPPELKRALERGLALLAALLLGAGLIFWVAANWQTQTRAFKLGLLEGALLLSVLAALPWPRARTAALLLATLALGALLAFVGQTYQTGADPWQLFATWAGLALVWTLVARSDGLWAAWLLIAGLAIALWSSDTLLNPLANLLSWRSGRSWLTPLLWVVVFALPMALPRLGVVAPARIASRIAAAMALSAWVALGFWALLARDQPQMFMLNLALAAAVLAVSLARRPRDFVVLAMAVLALDVLVIAGLARVLVAHSRVEVGSALLLTVASAACVGLSGTWLYRLQSSEGAA
;
A
#
# COMPACT_ATOMS: atom_id res chain seq x y z
N MET A 1 29.45 27.43 -20.57
CA MET A 1 28.12 27.56 -19.92
C MET A 1 27.22 26.33 -20.08
N ALA A 2 27.19 25.64 -21.23
CA ALA A 2 26.35 24.44 -21.44
C ALA A 2 26.76 23.19 -20.63
N ALA A 3 28.06 23.00 -20.36
CA ALA A 3 28.55 21.86 -19.56
C ALA A 3 28.24 21.99 -18.05
N HIS A 4 28.07 23.21 -17.54
CA HIS A 4 27.73 23.46 -16.14
C HIS A 4 26.24 23.25 -15.86
N CYS A 5 25.37 23.54 -16.84
CA CYS A 5 23.93 23.32 -16.75
C CYS A 5 23.55 21.82 -16.76
N LYS A 6 24.29 20.99 -17.51
CA LYS A 6 24.08 19.53 -17.57
C LYS A 6 24.50 18.80 -16.27
N ARG A 7 25.46 19.36 -15.53
CA ARG A 7 25.95 18.80 -14.26
C ARG A 7 25.04 19.12 -13.07
N ILE A 8 24.25 20.20 -13.15
CA ILE A 8 23.27 20.58 -12.12
C ILE A 8 21.97 19.76 -12.26
N SER A 9 21.58 19.34 -13.48
CA SER A 9 20.39 18.50 -13.67
C SER A 9 20.61 17.05 -13.26
N SER A 10 21.79 16.46 -13.48
CA SER A 10 22.10 15.10 -13.04
C SER A 10 22.13 14.99 -11.50
N HIS A 11 22.78 15.94 -10.83
CA HIS A 11 22.83 15.96 -9.36
C HIS A 11 21.47 16.17 -8.68
N ARG A 12 20.50 16.81 -9.35
CA ARG A 12 19.15 17.01 -8.82
C ARG A 12 18.25 15.80 -9.08
N CYS A 13 18.48 15.06 -10.17
CA CYS A 13 17.81 13.80 -10.49
C CYS A 13 18.26 12.65 -9.55
N ASP A 14 19.56 12.57 -9.27
CA ASP A 14 20.13 11.55 -8.38
C ASP A 14 19.66 11.72 -6.93
N LYS A 15 19.44 12.95 -6.48
CA LYS A 15 18.89 13.23 -5.14
C LYS A 15 17.41 12.86 -5.00
N VAL A 16 16.62 12.94 -6.08
CA VAL A 16 15.20 12.57 -6.08
C VAL A 16 15.01 11.06 -6.15
N LEU A 17 15.84 10.35 -6.95
CA LEU A 17 15.88 8.89 -6.93
C LEU A 17 16.41 8.36 -5.59
N ALA A 18 17.45 8.98 -5.02
CA ALA A 18 17.96 8.60 -3.69
C ALA A 18 16.92 8.81 -2.58
N ALA A 19 16.09 9.86 -2.67
CA ALA A 19 15.00 10.10 -1.72
C ALA A 19 13.88 9.04 -1.81
N HIS A 20 13.51 8.59 -3.02
CA HIS A 20 12.54 7.49 -3.18
C HIS A 20 13.10 6.13 -2.73
N TRP A 21 14.40 5.86 -2.95
CA TRP A 21 15.06 4.64 -2.46
C TRP A 21 15.25 4.64 -0.94
N ALA A 22 15.58 5.78 -0.34
CA ALA A 22 15.65 5.94 1.11
C ALA A 22 14.27 5.79 1.77
N PHE A 23 13.21 6.31 1.13
CA PHE A 23 11.83 6.13 1.61
C PHE A 23 11.44 4.65 1.61
N LEU A 24 11.71 3.89 0.53
CA LEU A 24 11.46 2.44 0.47
C LEU A 24 12.28 1.64 1.51
N GLN A 25 13.53 2.01 1.78
CA GLN A 25 14.34 1.34 2.80
C GLN A 25 13.88 1.61 4.24
N ILE A 26 13.41 2.83 4.55
CA ILE A 26 12.93 3.20 5.89
C ILE A 26 11.59 2.52 6.17
N THR A 27 10.68 2.45 5.19
CA THR A 27 9.42 1.71 5.34
C THR A 27 9.66 0.20 5.49
N TRP A 28 10.67 -0.35 4.79
CA TRP A 28 10.99 -1.77 4.89
C TRP A 28 11.62 -2.16 6.23
N HIS A 29 12.52 -1.33 6.80
CA HIS A 29 13.13 -1.59 8.11
C HIS A 29 12.16 -1.39 9.29
N CYS A 30 11.21 -0.45 9.21
CA CYS A 30 10.23 -0.27 10.29
C CYS A 30 9.16 -1.37 10.34
N THR A 31 8.92 -2.10 9.25
CA THR A 31 7.90 -3.16 9.21
C THR A 31 8.40 -4.50 9.78
N LEU A 32 9.71 -4.65 10.03
CA LEU A 32 10.35 -5.90 10.49
C LEU A 32 10.80 -5.89 11.96
N SER A 33 10.62 -4.79 12.69
CA SER A 33 10.95 -4.75 14.13
C SER A 33 9.78 -5.29 14.95
N VAL A 34 9.69 -6.61 15.06
CA VAL A 34 8.90 -7.32 16.08
C VAL A 34 9.72 -7.28 17.37
N PRO A 35 9.31 -6.57 18.43
CA PRO A 35 9.97 -6.69 19.71
C PRO A 35 9.46 -7.95 20.41
N ASN A 36 10.02 -9.11 20.07
CA ASN A 36 9.94 -10.31 20.90
C ASN A 36 11.17 -10.34 21.81
N LEU A 37 11.11 -9.57 22.89
CA LEU A 37 11.99 -9.74 24.04
C LEU A 37 11.12 -10.02 25.26
N CYS A 38 10.87 -11.30 25.51
CA CYS A 38 10.40 -11.77 26.80
C CYS A 38 11.50 -11.50 27.83
N ARG A 39 11.33 -10.47 28.67
CA ARG A 39 12.11 -10.29 29.89
C ARG A 39 11.33 -10.95 31.04
N TYR A 40 11.95 -11.95 31.67
CA TYR A 40 11.42 -12.64 32.84
C TYR A 40 11.79 -11.83 34.08
N ASP A 41 10.88 -10.97 34.53
CA ASP A 41 10.97 -10.35 35.85
C ASP A 41 9.98 -11.05 36.79
N GLY A 42 10.48 -11.46 37.95
CA GLY A 42 9.80 -12.37 38.85
C GLY A 42 8.35 -12.00 39.18
N GLY A 43 7.47 -12.99 39.04
CA GLY A 43 6.25 -13.09 39.84
C GLY A 43 4.93 -12.63 39.24
N HIS A 44 4.89 -11.76 38.21
CA HIS A 44 3.61 -11.32 37.64
C HIS A 44 3.68 -11.07 36.12
N LEU A 45 3.06 -11.97 35.35
CA LEU A 45 2.86 -11.83 33.90
C LEU A 45 1.55 -11.11 33.60
N THR A 46 1.53 -9.77 33.68
CA THR A 46 0.45 -8.97 33.10
C THR A 46 0.81 -8.62 31.66
N GLY A 47 0.57 -9.56 30.74
CA GLY A 47 0.74 -9.35 29.31
C GLY A 47 -0.14 -10.30 28.51
N ARG A 48 -1.09 -9.75 27.75
CA ARG A 48 -2.17 -10.42 26.99
C ARG A 48 -1.70 -11.32 25.81
N GLY A 49 -0.49 -11.87 25.93
CA GLY A 49 0.16 -12.82 25.01
C GLY A 49 0.96 -13.91 25.74
N ALA A 50 0.81 -14.04 27.07
CA ALA A 50 1.14 -15.28 27.76
C ALA A 50 0.17 -16.35 27.25
N GLY A 51 0.56 -16.98 26.14
CA GLY A 51 -0.31 -17.88 25.39
C GLY A 51 -0.87 -18.99 26.27
N VAL A 52 -1.96 -19.61 25.82
CA VAL A 52 -2.60 -20.78 26.47
C VAL A 52 -1.56 -21.83 26.93
N HIS A 53 -0.42 -21.94 26.23
CA HIS A 53 0.75 -22.72 26.65
C HIS A 53 1.32 -22.32 28.02
N ALA A 54 1.58 -21.04 28.26
CA ALA A 54 2.06 -20.52 29.55
C ALA A 54 1.04 -20.79 30.67
N THR A 55 -0.25 -20.62 30.38
CA THR A 55 -1.33 -20.93 31.33
C THR A 55 -1.40 -22.43 31.65
N ILE A 56 -1.22 -23.31 30.67
CA ILE A 56 -1.17 -24.76 30.91
C ILE A 56 0.05 -25.13 31.76
N HIS A 57 1.22 -24.55 31.49
CA HIS A 57 2.41 -24.78 32.32
C HIS A 57 2.21 -24.28 33.75
N GLU A 58 1.59 -23.11 33.93
CA GLU A 58 1.24 -22.58 35.26
C GLU A 58 0.26 -23.51 35.99
N TRP A 59 -0.75 -24.05 35.30
CA TRP A 59 -1.72 -24.96 35.91
C TRP A 59 -1.12 -26.31 36.26
N VAL A 60 -0.23 -26.85 35.43
CA VAL A 60 0.51 -28.08 35.73
C VAL A 60 1.37 -27.91 36.97
N GLN A 61 2.05 -26.76 37.11
CA GLN A 61 2.87 -26.44 38.29
C GLN A 61 2.00 -26.18 39.53
N ARG A 62 0.94 -25.38 39.40
CA ARG A 62 0.07 -24.98 40.52
C ARG A 62 -0.73 -26.14 41.12
N PHE A 63 -1.17 -27.07 40.28
CA PHE A 63 -1.93 -28.25 40.71
C PHE A 63 -1.07 -29.52 40.84
N ALA A 64 0.26 -29.41 40.73
CA ALA A 64 1.21 -30.51 40.80
C ALA A 64 0.75 -31.75 40.01
N LEU A 65 0.32 -31.55 38.76
CA LEU A 65 -0.29 -32.60 37.96
C LEU A 65 0.75 -33.66 37.55
N ASP A 66 0.46 -34.92 37.82
CA ASP A 66 1.25 -36.06 37.33
C ASP A 66 1.35 -36.05 35.79
N ALA A 67 2.44 -36.59 35.23
CA ALA A 67 2.69 -36.62 33.79
C ALA A 67 1.49 -37.10 32.93
N PRO A 68 0.69 -38.13 33.33
CA PRO A 68 -0.48 -38.55 32.57
C PRO A 68 -1.62 -37.53 32.59
N ARG A 69 -1.79 -36.80 33.70
CA ARG A 69 -2.83 -35.76 33.86
C ARG A 69 -2.47 -34.49 33.12
N ALA A 70 -1.20 -34.11 33.15
CA ALA A 70 -0.67 -33.02 32.32
C ALA A 70 -0.87 -33.33 30.82
N GLN A 71 -0.58 -34.55 30.37
CA GLN A 71 -0.80 -34.94 28.97
C GLN A 71 -2.28 -34.90 28.58
N ARG A 72 -3.19 -35.28 29.48
CA ARG A 72 -4.64 -35.18 29.25
C ARG A 72 -5.12 -33.73 29.16
N LEU A 73 -4.55 -32.82 29.97
CA LEU A 73 -4.83 -31.38 29.91
C LEU A 73 -4.37 -30.79 28.56
N TRP A 74 -3.20 -31.20 28.07
CA TRP A 74 -2.69 -30.82 26.75
C TRP A 74 -3.52 -31.36 25.57
N GLN A 75 -4.15 -32.52 25.74
CA GLN A 75 -5.08 -33.07 24.75
C GLN A 75 -6.43 -32.33 24.77
N LEU A 76 -6.94 -32.02 25.95
CA LEU A 76 -8.21 -31.30 26.14
C LEU A 76 -8.12 -29.83 25.70
N SER A 77 -6.94 -29.21 25.80
CA SER A 77 -6.74 -27.83 25.33
C SER A 77 -6.88 -27.67 23.81
N GLY A 78 -6.86 -28.77 23.06
CA GLY A 78 -7.00 -28.75 21.60
C GLY A 78 -5.86 -28.04 20.87
N LEU A 79 -4.80 -27.62 21.57
CA LEU A 79 -3.66 -26.90 20.98
C LEU A 79 -2.88 -27.72 19.95
N HIS A 80 -2.98 -29.05 20.03
CA HIS A 80 -2.41 -29.98 19.05
C HIS A 80 -3.27 -30.12 17.79
N GLN A 81 -4.53 -29.68 17.81
CA GLN A 81 -5.38 -29.71 16.63
C GLN A 81 -5.03 -28.52 15.74
N GLN A 82 -4.60 -28.79 14.51
CA GLN A 82 -4.29 -27.76 13.55
C GLN A 82 -5.57 -26.92 13.29
N PRO A 83 -5.53 -25.58 13.48
CA PRO A 83 -6.71 -24.77 13.28
C PRO A 83 -7.19 -24.93 11.82
N PRO A 84 -8.43 -25.37 11.58
CA PRO A 84 -8.91 -25.67 10.22
C PRO A 84 -8.91 -24.41 9.33
N GLU A 85 -8.93 -23.22 9.93
CA GLU A 85 -8.80 -21.94 9.25
C GLU A 85 -7.38 -21.68 8.72
N LEU A 86 -6.33 -22.14 9.42
CA LEU A 86 -4.94 -21.95 8.99
C LEU A 86 -4.67 -22.69 7.70
N LYS A 87 -5.13 -23.94 7.57
CA LYS A 87 -4.99 -24.72 6.34
C LYS A 87 -5.64 -23.99 5.17
N ARG A 88 -6.88 -23.52 5.33
CA ARG A 88 -7.61 -22.78 4.28
C ARG A 88 -6.94 -21.44 3.94
N ALA A 89 -6.43 -20.73 4.93
CA ALA A 89 -5.70 -19.48 4.72
C ALA A 89 -4.39 -19.71 3.96
N LEU A 90 -3.65 -20.77 4.31
CA LEU A 90 -2.42 -21.17 3.65
C LEU A 90 -2.69 -21.60 2.20
N GLU A 91 -3.69 -22.44 1.95
CA GLU A 91 -4.10 -22.85 0.60
C GLU A 91 -4.46 -21.63 -0.27
N ARG A 92 -5.22 -20.68 0.27
CA ARG A 92 -5.56 -19.43 -0.43
C ARG A 92 -4.34 -18.56 -0.68
N GLY A 93 -3.48 -18.39 0.33
CA GLY A 93 -2.25 -17.60 0.21
C GLY A 93 -1.30 -18.20 -0.83
N LEU A 94 -1.13 -19.52 -0.82
CA LEU A 94 -0.31 -20.24 -1.77
C LEU A 94 -0.89 -20.19 -3.18
N ALA A 95 -2.22 -20.29 -3.34
CA ALA A 95 -2.88 -20.12 -4.63
C ALA A 95 -2.69 -18.70 -5.19
N LEU A 96 -2.82 -17.67 -4.35
CA LEU A 96 -2.56 -16.28 -4.75
C LEU A 96 -1.08 -16.08 -5.14
N LEU A 97 -0.15 -16.62 -4.35
CA LEU A 97 1.28 -16.56 -4.66
C LEU A 97 1.59 -17.29 -5.98
N ALA A 98 1.00 -18.47 -6.20
CA ALA A 98 1.14 -19.21 -7.44
C ALA A 98 0.62 -18.38 -8.63
N ALA A 99 -0.54 -17.74 -8.51
CA ALA A 99 -1.08 -16.85 -9.54
C ALA A 99 -0.15 -15.66 -9.83
N LEU A 100 0.42 -15.03 -8.79
CA LEU A 100 1.38 -13.94 -8.95
C LEU A 100 2.66 -14.41 -9.66
N LEU A 101 3.23 -15.55 -9.25
CA LEU A 101 4.44 -16.11 -9.84
C LEU A 101 4.21 -16.56 -11.29
N LEU A 102 3.07 -17.19 -11.59
CA LEU A 102 2.70 -17.58 -12.96
C LEU A 102 2.50 -16.35 -13.85
N GLY A 103 1.82 -15.31 -13.35
CA GLY A 103 1.63 -14.07 -14.09
C GLY A 103 2.95 -13.33 -14.33
N ALA A 104 3.82 -13.24 -13.34
CA ALA A 104 5.16 -12.67 -13.49
C ALA A 104 6.02 -13.50 -14.47
N GLY A 105 5.98 -14.83 -14.35
CA GLY A 105 6.65 -15.75 -15.26
C GLY A 105 6.18 -15.60 -16.70
N LEU A 106 4.87 -15.44 -16.93
CA LEU A 106 4.30 -15.17 -18.25
C LEU A 106 4.84 -13.86 -18.84
N ILE A 107 4.81 -12.77 -18.05
CA ILE A 107 5.31 -11.46 -18.48
C ILE A 107 6.80 -11.52 -18.82
N PHE A 108 7.61 -12.11 -17.93
CA PHE A 108 9.05 -12.24 -18.14
C PHE A 108 9.40 -13.16 -19.29
N TRP A 109 8.66 -14.25 -19.48
CA TRP A 109 8.85 -15.13 -20.61
C TRP A 109 8.61 -14.40 -21.94
N VAL A 110 7.52 -13.62 -22.03
CA VAL A 110 7.22 -12.80 -23.22
C VAL A 110 8.29 -11.74 -23.45
N ALA A 111 8.77 -11.09 -22.40
CA ALA A 111 9.83 -10.09 -22.48
C ALA A 111 11.17 -10.69 -22.92
N ALA A 112 11.57 -11.84 -22.36
CA ALA A 112 12.80 -12.53 -22.69
C ALA A 112 12.79 -13.08 -24.13
N ASN A 113 11.63 -13.53 -24.60
CA ASN A 113 11.45 -14.09 -25.94
C ASN A 113 10.93 -13.06 -26.95
N TRP A 114 11.11 -11.76 -26.67
CA TRP A 114 10.53 -10.70 -27.50
C TRP A 114 11.00 -10.79 -28.96
N GLN A 115 12.30 -11.01 -29.18
CA GLN A 115 12.91 -11.07 -30.52
C GLN A 115 12.85 -12.48 -31.14
N THR A 116 12.84 -13.52 -30.32
CA THR A 116 12.97 -14.91 -30.78
C THR A 116 11.64 -15.53 -31.22
N GLN A 117 10.52 -15.07 -30.67
CA GLN A 117 9.20 -15.67 -30.92
C GLN A 117 8.33 -14.82 -31.83
N THR A 118 7.52 -15.50 -32.65
CA THR A 118 6.60 -14.84 -33.58
C THR A 118 5.54 -14.04 -32.83
N ARG A 119 5.02 -12.99 -33.48
CA ARG A 119 3.95 -12.15 -32.91
C ARG A 119 2.69 -12.95 -32.62
N ALA A 120 2.30 -13.85 -33.55
CA ALA A 120 1.14 -14.71 -33.40
C ALA A 120 1.27 -15.66 -32.22
N PHE A 121 2.44 -16.25 -31.99
CA PHE A 121 2.67 -17.13 -30.84
C PHE A 121 2.53 -16.37 -29.52
N LYS A 122 3.15 -15.20 -29.40
CA LYS A 122 3.06 -14.37 -28.19
C LYS A 122 1.62 -13.92 -27.91
N LEU A 123 0.88 -13.51 -28.95
CA LEU A 123 -0.52 -13.12 -28.83
C LEU A 123 -1.38 -14.31 -28.38
N GLY A 124 -1.27 -15.45 -29.06
CA GLY A 124 -2.02 -16.66 -28.72
C GLY A 124 -1.70 -17.20 -27.32
N LEU A 125 -0.45 -17.09 -26.88
CA LEU A 125 -0.06 -17.45 -25.51
C LEU A 125 -0.74 -16.55 -24.47
N LEU A 126 -0.75 -15.22 -24.71
CA LEU A 126 -1.36 -14.25 -23.79
C LEU A 126 -2.89 -14.38 -23.75
N GLU A 127 -3.53 -14.51 -24.92
CA GLU A 127 -4.97 -14.74 -25.02
C GLU A 127 -5.37 -16.09 -24.41
N GLY A 128 -4.60 -17.15 -24.69
CA GLY A 128 -4.81 -18.47 -24.11
C GLY A 128 -4.67 -18.47 -22.59
N ALA A 129 -3.63 -17.82 -22.05
CA ALA A 129 -3.44 -17.67 -20.61
C ALA A 129 -4.59 -16.90 -19.96
N LEU A 130 -5.06 -15.81 -20.58
CA LEU A 130 -6.21 -15.04 -20.12
C LEU A 130 -7.48 -15.91 -20.11
N LEU A 131 -7.79 -16.56 -21.23
CA LEU A 131 -8.99 -17.38 -21.39
C LEU A 131 -9.01 -18.55 -20.41
N LEU A 132 -7.92 -19.31 -20.33
CA LEU A 132 -7.79 -20.44 -19.40
C LEU A 132 -7.96 -20.01 -17.94
N SER A 133 -7.42 -18.85 -17.58
CA SER A 133 -7.54 -18.30 -16.22
C SER A 133 -8.99 -17.92 -15.89
N VAL A 134 -9.71 -17.31 -16.83
CA VAL A 134 -11.13 -17.00 -16.67
C VAL A 134 -11.97 -18.26 -16.59
N LEU A 135 -11.72 -19.25 -17.46
CA LEU A 135 -12.44 -20.52 -17.45
C LEU A 135 -12.18 -21.33 -16.19
N ALA A 136 -10.94 -21.36 -15.68
CA ALA A 136 -10.58 -22.02 -14.42
C ALA A 136 -11.27 -21.41 -13.20
N ALA A 137 -11.70 -20.15 -13.29
CA ALA A 137 -12.42 -19.46 -12.22
C ALA A 137 -13.88 -19.95 -12.04
N LEU A 138 -14.45 -20.60 -13.06
CA LEU A 138 -15.83 -21.10 -13.05
C LEU A 138 -16.02 -22.38 -12.22
N PRO A 139 -15.26 -23.48 -12.44
CA PRO A 139 -15.48 -24.75 -11.73
C PRO A 139 -14.86 -24.78 -10.32
N TRP A 140 -13.96 -23.86 -9.98
CA TRP A 140 -13.19 -23.91 -8.74
C TRP A 140 -13.39 -22.68 -7.83
N PRO A 141 -14.46 -22.66 -7.01
CA PRO A 141 -14.74 -21.55 -6.09
C PRO A 141 -13.56 -21.21 -5.16
N ARG A 142 -12.78 -22.22 -4.76
CA ARG A 142 -11.61 -22.04 -3.88
C ARG A 142 -10.43 -21.36 -4.57
N ALA A 143 -10.22 -21.63 -5.85
CA ALA A 143 -9.14 -21.05 -6.65
C ALA A 143 -9.58 -19.80 -7.43
N ARG A 144 -10.88 -19.49 -7.45
CA ARG A 144 -11.49 -18.41 -8.23
C ARG A 144 -10.77 -17.07 -8.09
N THR A 145 -10.43 -16.65 -6.88
CA THR A 145 -9.70 -15.38 -6.67
C THR A 145 -8.32 -15.41 -7.30
N ALA A 146 -7.57 -16.50 -7.15
CA ALA A 146 -6.25 -16.66 -7.74
C ALA A 146 -6.30 -16.74 -9.27
N ALA A 147 -7.25 -17.50 -9.81
CA ALA A 147 -7.47 -17.62 -11.25
C ALA A 147 -7.83 -16.25 -11.88
N LEU A 148 -8.72 -15.48 -11.25
CA LEU A 148 -9.06 -14.14 -11.74
C LEU A 148 -7.92 -13.12 -11.52
N LEU A 149 -7.06 -13.31 -10.53
CA LEU A 149 -5.85 -12.51 -10.37
C LEU A 149 -4.88 -12.79 -11.53
N LEU A 150 -4.66 -14.06 -11.87
CA LEU A 150 -3.87 -14.45 -13.04
C LEU A 150 -4.46 -13.91 -14.34
N ALA A 151 -5.79 -13.98 -14.51
CA ALA A 151 -6.49 -13.36 -15.64
C ALA A 151 -6.24 -11.84 -15.69
N THR A 152 -6.26 -11.17 -14.54
CA THR A 152 -5.98 -9.72 -14.46
C THR A 152 -4.55 -9.41 -14.91
N LEU A 153 -3.56 -10.21 -14.50
CA LEU A 153 -2.17 -10.05 -14.92
C LEU A 153 -1.97 -10.36 -16.42
N ALA A 154 -2.58 -11.44 -16.91
CA ALA A 154 -2.54 -11.81 -18.32
C ALA A 154 -3.19 -10.74 -19.21
N LEU A 155 -4.30 -10.14 -18.76
CA LEU A 155 -4.93 -9.00 -19.45
C LEU A 155 -3.96 -7.80 -19.53
N GLY A 156 -3.29 -7.45 -18.44
CA GLY A 156 -2.32 -6.36 -18.43
C GLY A 156 -1.15 -6.62 -19.39
N ALA A 157 -0.65 -7.86 -19.40
CA ALA A 157 0.40 -8.30 -20.32
C ALA A 157 -0.05 -8.23 -21.79
N LEU A 158 -1.29 -8.64 -22.08
CA LEU A 158 -1.89 -8.56 -23.40
C LEU A 158 -2.03 -7.11 -23.88
N LEU A 159 -2.55 -6.22 -23.04
CA LEU A 159 -2.68 -4.79 -23.35
C LEU A 159 -1.31 -4.14 -23.58
N ALA A 160 -0.31 -4.47 -22.76
CA ALA A 160 1.06 -3.99 -22.94
C ALA A 160 1.69 -4.51 -24.23
N PHE A 161 1.50 -5.79 -24.56
CA PHE A 161 1.97 -6.39 -25.81
C PHE A 161 1.37 -5.70 -27.03
N VAL A 162 0.06 -5.46 -27.03
CA VAL A 162 -0.64 -4.75 -28.12
C VAL A 162 -0.15 -3.31 -28.24
N GLY A 163 -0.06 -2.58 -27.12
CA GLY A 163 0.41 -1.20 -27.11
C GLY A 163 1.82 -1.03 -27.67
N GLN A 164 2.74 -1.95 -27.32
CA GLN A 164 4.11 -1.94 -27.82
C GLN A 164 4.21 -2.40 -29.29
N THR A 165 3.49 -3.45 -29.67
CA THR A 165 3.59 -4.06 -31.02
C THR A 165 2.97 -3.19 -32.10
N TYR A 166 1.82 -2.58 -31.80
CA TYR A 166 1.05 -1.80 -32.76
C TYR A 166 1.21 -0.30 -32.57
N GLN A 167 2.09 0.13 -31.64
CA GLN A 167 2.42 1.53 -31.37
C GLN A 167 1.18 2.42 -31.40
N THR A 168 0.18 2.09 -30.57
CA THR A 168 -1.14 2.72 -30.60
C THR A 168 -1.12 4.22 -30.26
N GLY A 169 0.05 4.80 -29.96
CA GLY A 169 0.23 6.19 -29.58
C GLY A 169 -0.49 6.58 -28.29
N ALA A 170 -1.10 5.61 -27.60
CA ALA A 170 -1.85 5.84 -26.38
C ALA A 170 -0.92 6.14 -25.21
N ASP A 171 -1.23 7.18 -24.45
CA ASP A 171 -0.49 7.50 -23.23
C ASP A 171 -0.53 6.31 -22.25
N PRO A 172 0.52 6.11 -21.43
CA PRO A 172 0.56 5.04 -20.44
C PRO A 172 -0.68 5.00 -19.53
N TRP A 173 -1.23 6.16 -19.14
CA TRP A 173 -2.42 6.21 -18.28
C TRP A 173 -3.66 5.57 -18.93
N GLN A 174 -3.82 5.68 -20.26
CA GLN A 174 -4.96 5.12 -20.99
C GLN A 174 -4.93 3.59 -20.98
N LEU A 175 -3.73 3.01 -21.08
CA LEU A 175 -3.54 1.57 -20.95
C LEU A 175 -3.99 1.06 -19.58
N PHE A 176 -3.55 1.69 -18.49
CA PHE A 176 -3.95 1.30 -17.14
C PHE A 176 -5.43 1.57 -16.86
N ALA A 177 -6.00 2.65 -17.41
CA ALA A 177 -7.43 2.93 -17.31
C ALA A 177 -8.27 1.87 -18.04
N THR A 178 -7.85 1.46 -19.25
CA THR A 178 -8.50 0.39 -20.02
C THR A 178 -8.37 -0.95 -19.29
N TRP A 179 -7.19 -1.23 -18.73
CA TRP A 179 -6.95 -2.42 -17.91
C TRP A 179 -7.88 -2.45 -16.68
N ALA A 180 -7.99 -1.35 -15.94
CA ALA A 180 -8.90 -1.24 -14.81
C ALA A 180 -10.37 -1.42 -15.26
N GLY A 181 -10.78 -0.78 -16.35
CA GLY A 181 -12.15 -0.88 -16.88
C GLY A 181 -12.53 -2.32 -17.24
N LEU A 182 -11.67 -3.03 -17.96
CA LEU A 182 -11.91 -4.42 -18.34
C LEU A 182 -11.84 -5.36 -17.13
N ALA A 183 -10.88 -5.17 -16.22
CA ALA A 183 -10.75 -6.00 -15.02
C ALA A 183 -11.88 -5.78 -14.01
N LEU A 184 -12.59 -4.63 -14.06
CA LEU A 184 -13.70 -4.33 -13.16
C LEU A 184 -14.82 -5.37 -13.27
N VAL A 185 -15.08 -5.88 -14.48
CA VAL A 185 -16.16 -6.85 -14.76
C VAL A 185 -16.05 -8.06 -13.85
N TRP A 186 -14.88 -8.70 -13.80
CA TRP A 186 -14.69 -9.86 -12.94
C TRP A 186 -14.38 -9.52 -11.49
N THR A 187 -13.81 -8.35 -11.19
CA THR A 187 -13.62 -7.89 -9.81
C THR A 187 -14.95 -7.72 -9.07
N LEU A 188 -15.97 -7.19 -9.76
CA LEU A 188 -17.34 -7.10 -9.23
C LEU A 188 -17.93 -8.48 -8.96
N VAL A 189 -17.79 -9.40 -9.92
CA VAL A 189 -18.36 -10.76 -9.86
C VAL A 189 -17.67 -11.60 -8.78
N ALA A 190 -16.37 -11.40 -8.54
CA ALA A 190 -15.60 -12.15 -7.55
C ALA A 190 -15.86 -11.73 -6.09
N ARG A 191 -16.32 -10.49 -5.85
CA ARG A 191 -16.60 -9.92 -4.52
C ARG A 191 -15.49 -10.20 -3.49
N SER A 192 -14.24 -10.22 -3.95
CA SER A 192 -13.07 -10.59 -3.14
C SER A 192 -12.24 -9.36 -2.80
N ASP A 193 -11.90 -9.21 -1.52
CA ASP A 193 -11.07 -8.11 -1.02
C ASP A 193 -9.71 -8.04 -1.72
N GLY A 194 -9.06 -9.19 -1.96
CA GLY A 194 -7.77 -9.26 -2.64
C GLY A 194 -7.80 -8.80 -4.10
N LEU A 195 -8.89 -9.08 -4.83
CA LEU A 195 -9.04 -8.62 -6.21
C LEU A 195 -9.37 -7.12 -6.27
N TRP A 196 -10.15 -6.61 -5.33
CA TRP A 196 -10.36 -5.16 -5.21
C TRP A 196 -9.08 -4.41 -4.89
N ALA A 197 -8.24 -4.97 -4.02
CA ALA A 197 -6.89 -4.48 -3.77
C ALA A 197 -6.06 -4.39 -5.06
N ALA A 198 -6.01 -5.46 -5.86
CA ALA A 198 -5.30 -5.46 -7.14
C ALA A 198 -5.89 -4.45 -8.14
N TRP A 199 -7.22 -4.37 -8.22
CA TRP A 199 -7.92 -3.43 -9.09
C TRP A 199 -7.63 -1.97 -8.71
N LEU A 200 -7.63 -1.64 -7.41
CA LEU A 200 -7.31 -0.31 -6.90
C LEU A 200 -5.86 0.08 -7.21
N LEU A 201 -4.91 -0.88 -7.17
CA LEU A 201 -3.53 -0.63 -7.59
C LEU A 201 -3.46 -0.22 -9.06
N ILE A 202 -4.17 -0.94 -9.94
CA ILE A 202 -4.21 -0.64 -11.38
C ILE A 202 -4.88 0.72 -11.64
N ALA A 203 -6.04 0.96 -11.02
CA ALA A 203 -6.78 2.21 -11.17
C ALA A 203 -6.00 3.42 -10.62
N GLY A 204 -5.38 3.28 -9.45
CA GLY A 204 -4.57 4.33 -8.87
C GLY A 204 -3.26 4.56 -9.64
N LEU A 205 -2.69 3.53 -10.29
CA LEU A 205 -1.57 3.72 -11.21
C LEU A 205 -1.99 4.51 -12.46
N ALA A 206 -3.19 4.26 -13.00
CA ALA A 206 -3.76 5.09 -14.07
C ALA A 206 -3.89 6.56 -13.65
N ILE A 207 -4.42 6.82 -12.45
CA ILE A 207 -4.55 8.18 -11.89
C ILE A 207 -3.18 8.83 -11.68
N ALA A 208 -2.22 8.08 -11.13
CA ALA A 208 -0.86 8.55 -10.91
C ALA A 208 -0.18 8.95 -12.22
N LEU A 209 -0.25 8.10 -13.25
CA LEU A 209 0.33 8.37 -14.57
C LEU A 209 -0.35 9.54 -15.28
N TRP A 210 -1.68 9.63 -15.15
CA TRP A 210 -2.44 10.77 -15.67
C TRP A 210 -2.03 12.09 -15.01
N SER A 211 -1.65 12.03 -13.72
CA SER A 211 -1.17 13.18 -12.95
C SER A 211 0.31 13.52 -13.20
N SER A 212 1.16 12.53 -13.50
CA SER A 212 2.63 12.70 -13.59
C SER A 212 3.10 13.50 -14.79
N ASP A 213 2.37 13.50 -15.91
CA ASP A 213 2.65 14.38 -17.05
C ASP A 213 2.62 15.88 -16.65
N THR A 214 1.90 16.20 -15.58
CA THR A 214 1.83 17.55 -15.02
C THR A 214 3.07 17.92 -14.21
N LEU A 215 3.81 16.94 -13.68
CA LEU A 215 4.96 17.13 -12.78
C LEU A 215 6.30 17.30 -13.52
N LEU A 216 6.48 16.61 -14.66
CA LEU A 216 7.77 16.50 -15.34
C LEU A 216 8.02 17.54 -16.45
N ASN A 217 6.99 18.27 -16.91
CA ASN A 217 7.13 19.24 -18.00
C ASN A 217 6.73 20.67 -17.58
N PRO A 218 7.65 21.45 -16.99
CA PRO A 218 7.37 22.81 -16.51
C PRO A 218 7.09 23.82 -17.63
N LEU A 219 7.67 23.64 -18.83
CA LEU A 219 7.43 24.52 -19.99
C LEU A 219 6.01 24.36 -20.57
N ALA A 220 5.48 23.13 -20.58
CA ALA A 220 4.10 22.89 -21.01
C ALA A 220 3.05 23.50 -20.05
N ASN A 221 3.39 23.70 -18.77
CA ASN A 221 2.50 24.31 -17.77
C ASN A 221 2.40 25.84 -17.88
N LEU A 222 3.37 26.52 -18.49
CA LEU A 222 3.34 27.98 -18.69
C LEU A 222 2.37 28.40 -19.81
N LEU A 223 2.12 27.53 -20.78
CA LEU A 223 1.40 27.85 -22.03
C LEU A 223 -0.03 27.29 -22.11
N SER A 224 -0.49 26.50 -21.14
CA SER A 224 -1.77 25.77 -21.28
C SER A 224 -2.81 26.07 -20.21
N TRP A 225 -4.08 26.08 -20.64
CA TRP A 225 -5.36 26.05 -19.90
C TRP A 225 -5.52 24.80 -18.99
N ARG A 226 -4.41 24.31 -18.40
CA ARG A 226 -4.24 23.02 -17.71
C ARG A 226 -4.33 23.11 -16.19
N SER A 227 -4.57 24.31 -15.65
CA SER A 227 -4.69 24.62 -14.22
C SER A 227 -5.81 23.84 -13.51
N GLY A 228 -6.88 23.48 -14.23
CA GLY A 228 -7.98 22.69 -13.66
C GLY A 228 -7.60 21.24 -13.34
N ARG A 229 -6.63 20.65 -14.07
CA ARG A 229 -6.24 19.25 -13.90
C ARG A 229 -5.55 19.00 -12.56
N SER A 230 -4.79 19.97 -12.04
CA SER A 230 -4.10 19.81 -10.75
C SER A 230 -5.08 19.71 -9.58
N TRP A 231 -6.17 20.48 -9.58
CA TRP A 231 -7.19 20.49 -8.53
C TRP A 231 -8.10 19.26 -8.52
N LEU A 232 -8.23 18.59 -9.65
CA LEU A 232 -8.96 17.33 -9.77
C LEU A 232 -8.18 16.15 -9.17
N THR A 233 -6.84 16.18 -9.21
CA THR A 233 -6.01 15.04 -8.77
C THR A 233 -6.22 14.67 -7.30
N PRO A 234 -6.18 15.58 -6.31
CA PRO A 234 -6.46 15.23 -4.92
C PRO A 234 -7.85 14.63 -4.73
N LEU A 235 -8.85 15.09 -5.48
CA LEU A 235 -10.23 14.60 -5.42
C LEU A 235 -10.37 13.17 -5.97
N LEU A 236 -9.63 12.82 -7.04
CA LEU A 236 -9.58 11.45 -7.53
C LEU A 236 -9.02 10.49 -6.47
N TRP A 237 -8.01 10.93 -5.71
CA TRP A 237 -7.48 10.14 -4.60
C TRP A 237 -8.44 10.02 -3.41
N VAL A 238 -9.34 10.99 -3.20
CA VAL A 238 -10.46 10.85 -2.25
C VAL A 238 -11.38 9.72 -2.68
N VAL A 239 -11.69 9.61 -3.98
CA VAL A 239 -12.52 8.51 -4.50
C VAL A 239 -11.83 7.17 -4.27
N VAL A 240 -10.52 7.06 -4.55
CA VAL A 240 -9.74 5.84 -4.30
C VAL A 240 -9.81 5.43 -2.83
N PHE A 241 -9.63 6.37 -1.90
CA PHE A 241 -9.72 6.12 -0.46
C PHE A 241 -11.13 5.72 0.00
N ALA A 242 -12.16 6.40 -0.49
CA ALA A 242 -13.55 6.20 -0.07
C ALA A 242 -14.18 4.93 -0.65
N LEU A 243 -13.76 4.50 -1.84
CA LEU A 243 -14.36 3.36 -2.55
C LEU A 243 -14.39 2.05 -1.72
N PRO A 244 -13.27 1.52 -1.19
CA PRO A 244 -13.29 0.30 -0.38
C PRO A 244 -14.07 0.45 0.94
N MET A 245 -14.35 1.68 1.38
CA MET A 245 -15.21 1.95 2.53
C MET A 245 -16.70 1.98 2.18
N ALA A 246 -17.03 2.34 0.94
CA ALA A 246 -18.38 2.36 0.41
C ALA A 246 -18.85 0.97 -0.06
N LEU A 247 -17.94 0.19 -0.67
CA LEU A 247 -18.28 -1.12 -1.26
C LEU A 247 -18.97 -2.10 -0.29
N PRO A 248 -18.53 -2.24 0.98
CA PRO A 248 -19.24 -3.10 1.94
C PRO A 248 -20.62 -2.57 2.34
N ARG A 249 -20.81 -1.24 2.36
CA ARG A 249 -22.12 -0.61 2.66
C ARG A 249 -23.12 -0.82 1.53
N LEU A 250 -22.63 -0.87 0.30
CA LEU A 250 -23.43 -1.20 -0.89
C LEU A 250 -23.64 -2.72 -1.04
N GLY A 251 -23.15 -3.52 -0.09
CA GLY A 251 -23.22 -4.98 -0.14
C GLY A 251 -22.35 -5.60 -1.22
N VAL A 252 -21.52 -4.85 -1.95
CA VAL A 252 -20.76 -5.37 -3.11
C VAL A 252 -19.70 -6.39 -2.67
N VAL A 253 -19.02 -6.15 -1.56
CA VAL A 253 -17.94 -7.00 -1.03
C VAL A 253 -18.08 -7.15 0.49
N ALA A 254 -17.53 -8.24 1.04
CA ALA A 254 -17.30 -8.39 2.48
C ALA A 254 -16.41 -7.22 3.01
N PRO A 255 -16.20 -7.05 4.34
CA PRO A 255 -15.35 -5.96 4.84
C PRO A 255 -13.94 -5.99 4.20
N ALA A 256 -13.68 -4.99 3.35
CA ALA A 256 -12.55 -4.96 2.43
C ALA A 256 -11.29 -4.37 3.10
N ARG A 257 -10.71 -5.13 4.05
CA ARG A 257 -9.60 -4.67 4.89
C ARG A 257 -8.33 -4.43 4.06
N ILE A 258 -7.93 -5.37 3.22
CA ILE A 258 -6.72 -5.25 2.40
C ILE A 258 -6.88 -4.12 1.39
N ALA A 259 -8.02 -4.05 0.70
CA ALA A 259 -8.32 -2.99 -0.25
C ALA A 259 -8.29 -1.61 0.42
N SER A 260 -8.85 -1.47 1.62
CA SER A 260 -8.84 -0.20 2.37
C SER A 260 -7.43 0.25 2.78
N ARG A 261 -6.55 -0.69 3.18
CA ARG A 261 -5.16 -0.40 3.52
C ARG A 261 -4.35 0.04 2.32
N ILE A 262 -4.51 -0.66 1.19
CA ILE A 262 -3.85 -0.28 -0.06
C ILE A 262 -4.35 1.07 -0.55
N ALA A 263 -5.67 1.31 -0.56
CA ALA A 263 -6.22 2.60 -0.94
C ALA A 263 -5.73 3.74 -0.06
N ALA A 264 -5.67 3.53 1.26
CA ALA A 264 -5.11 4.51 2.19
C ALA A 264 -3.63 4.78 1.92
N ALA A 265 -2.82 3.72 1.72
CA ALA A 265 -1.41 3.87 1.38
C ALA A 265 -1.25 4.72 0.11
N MET A 266 -1.99 4.41 -0.96
CA MET A 266 -1.88 5.14 -2.23
C MET A 266 -2.37 6.59 -2.12
N ALA A 267 -3.52 6.83 -1.51
CA ALA A 267 -4.09 8.17 -1.38
C ALA A 267 -3.22 9.08 -0.49
N LEU A 268 -2.76 8.57 0.66
CA LEU A 268 -1.86 9.32 1.54
C LEU A 268 -0.52 9.61 0.86
N SER A 269 0.07 8.62 0.17
CA SER A 269 1.31 8.82 -0.61
C SER A 269 1.13 9.91 -1.67
N ALA A 270 0.00 9.89 -2.38
CA ALA A 270 -0.30 10.88 -3.41
C ALA A 270 -0.51 12.28 -2.83
N TRP A 271 -1.28 12.43 -1.75
CA TRP A 271 -1.46 13.75 -1.12
C TRP A 271 -0.17 14.29 -0.50
N VAL A 272 0.67 13.43 0.08
CA VAL A 272 2.01 13.84 0.54
C VAL A 272 2.83 14.36 -0.63
N ALA A 273 2.91 13.62 -1.74
CA ALA A 273 3.66 14.03 -2.93
C ALA A 273 3.11 15.34 -3.55
N LEU A 274 1.79 15.45 -3.68
CA LEU A 274 1.13 16.64 -4.22
C LEU A 274 1.31 17.85 -3.31
N GLY A 275 1.18 17.67 -1.99
CA GLY A 275 1.39 18.73 -0.99
C GLY A 275 2.84 19.20 -0.98
N PHE A 276 3.81 18.28 -0.99
CA PHE A 276 5.23 18.59 -1.07
C PHE A 276 5.59 19.36 -2.34
N TRP A 277 5.09 18.91 -3.49
CA TRP A 277 5.34 19.58 -4.77
C TRP A 277 4.67 20.96 -4.83
N ALA A 278 3.46 21.10 -4.31
CA ALA A 278 2.76 22.37 -4.23
C ALA A 278 3.53 23.38 -3.36
N LEU A 279 4.11 22.93 -2.24
CA LEU A 279 4.82 23.77 -1.29
C LEU A 279 6.23 24.19 -1.76
N LEU A 280 6.98 23.28 -2.38
CA LEU A 280 8.40 23.50 -2.70
C LEU A 280 8.67 23.88 -4.16
N ALA A 281 7.83 23.45 -5.11
CA ALA A 281 8.09 23.65 -6.53
C ALA A 281 7.17 24.69 -7.17
N ARG A 282 5.95 24.88 -6.65
CA ARG A 282 4.94 25.75 -7.29
C ARG A 282 4.50 26.95 -6.45
N ASP A 283 4.93 27.06 -5.20
CA ASP A 283 4.47 28.07 -4.24
C ASP A 283 2.92 28.20 -4.21
N GLN A 284 2.23 27.06 -4.16
CA GLN A 284 0.76 26.99 -4.11
C GLN A 284 0.30 26.60 -2.68
N PRO A 285 0.19 27.55 -1.74
CA PRO A 285 -0.13 27.24 -0.34
C PRO A 285 -1.52 26.62 -0.19
N GLN A 286 -2.49 27.03 -1.03
CA GLN A 286 -3.85 26.50 -1.01
C GLN A 286 -3.89 25.00 -1.32
N MET A 287 -3.08 24.55 -2.28
CA MET A 287 -2.95 23.13 -2.63
C MET A 287 -2.29 22.32 -1.52
N PHE A 288 -1.25 22.88 -0.89
CA PHE A 288 -0.63 22.27 0.29
C PHE A 288 -1.63 22.12 1.44
N MET A 289 -2.38 23.18 1.76
CA MET A 289 -3.43 23.17 2.80
C MET A 289 -4.53 22.14 2.51
N LEU A 290 -4.97 22.01 1.25
CA LEU A 290 -5.93 20.99 0.85
C LEU A 290 -5.41 19.57 1.13
N ASN A 291 -4.19 19.25 0.68
CA ASN A 291 -3.62 17.91 0.87
C ASN A 291 -3.36 17.61 2.36
N LEU A 292 -2.96 18.61 3.15
CA LEU A 292 -2.84 18.50 4.61
C LEU A 292 -4.21 18.22 5.26
N ALA A 293 -5.25 18.94 4.86
CA ALA A 293 -6.61 18.73 5.35
C ALA A 293 -7.15 17.34 4.97
N LEU A 294 -6.85 16.84 3.77
CA LEU A 294 -7.23 15.49 3.34
C LEU A 294 -6.52 14.39 4.17
N ALA A 295 -5.22 14.54 4.43
CA ALA A 295 -4.49 13.63 5.32
C ALA A 295 -5.06 13.67 6.76
N ALA A 296 -5.40 14.86 7.27
CA ALA A 296 -6.03 15.02 8.58
C ALA A 296 -7.44 14.41 8.63
N ALA A 297 -8.20 14.51 7.54
CA ALA A 297 -9.51 13.88 7.41
C ALA A 297 -9.40 12.34 7.47
N VAL A 298 -8.37 11.74 6.86
CA VAL A 298 -8.13 10.28 7.00
C VAL A 298 -7.82 9.88 8.43
N LEU A 299 -7.01 10.67 9.16
CA LEU A 299 -6.76 10.44 10.58
C LEU A 299 -8.07 10.50 11.36
N ALA A 300 -8.87 11.54 11.17
CA ALA A 300 -10.15 11.72 11.86
C ALA A 300 -11.15 10.59 11.57
N VAL A 301 -11.29 10.19 10.30
CA VAL A 301 -12.16 9.06 9.90
C VAL A 301 -11.65 7.74 10.50
N SER A 302 -10.33 7.53 10.53
CA SER A 302 -9.73 6.33 11.13
C SER A 302 -9.93 6.26 12.64
N LEU A 303 -9.91 7.40 13.34
CA LEU A 303 -10.18 7.49 14.78
C LEU A 303 -11.66 7.29 15.14
N ALA A 304 -12.56 7.77 14.29
CA ALA A 304 -14.01 7.67 14.48
C ALA A 304 -14.55 6.25 14.22
N ARG A 305 -13.82 5.41 13.46
CA ARG A 305 -14.24 4.04 13.17
C ARG A 305 -13.91 3.09 14.32
N ARG A 306 -14.86 2.21 14.62
CA ARG A 306 -14.69 1.06 15.52
C ARG A 306 -15.05 -0.23 14.76
N PRO A 307 -14.23 -1.29 14.80
CA PRO A 307 -12.86 -1.33 15.34
C PRO A 307 -11.88 -0.46 14.53
N ARG A 308 -10.84 0.06 15.18
CA ARG A 308 -9.82 0.89 14.52
C ARG A 308 -8.85 0.03 13.71
N ASP A 309 -8.48 0.49 12.52
CA ASP A 309 -7.36 -0.10 11.77
C ASP A 309 -6.09 0.68 12.05
N PHE A 310 -5.28 0.17 12.99
CA PHE A 310 -4.02 0.80 13.39
C PHE A 310 -3.02 0.97 12.24
N VAL A 311 -3.10 0.14 11.18
CA VAL A 311 -2.24 0.28 10.01
C VAL A 311 -2.57 1.57 9.26
N VAL A 312 -3.85 1.82 9.02
CA VAL A 312 -4.32 3.06 8.36
C VAL A 312 -4.04 4.27 9.24
N LEU A 313 -4.24 4.14 10.55
CA LEU A 313 -3.95 5.19 11.51
C LEU A 313 -2.46 5.58 11.51
N ALA A 314 -1.56 4.60 11.55
CA ALA A 314 -0.12 4.82 11.50
C ALA A 314 0.31 5.48 10.18
N MET A 315 -0.23 5.04 9.04
CA MET A 315 0.04 5.68 7.74
C MET A 315 -0.44 7.13 7.71
N ALA A 316 -1.62 7.43 8.28
CA ALA A 316 -2.17 8.77 8.31
C ALA A 316 -1.35 9.72 9.20
N VAL A 317 -0.93 9.23 10.37
CA VAL A 317 -0.03 9.96 11.28
C VAL A 317 1.30 10.26 10.60
N LEU A 318 1.92 9.25 9.96
CA LEU A 318 3.18 9.45 9.24
C LEU A 318 3.04 10.47 8.10
N ALA A 319 1.95 10.41 7.34
CA ALA A 319 1.68 11.37 6.27
C ALA A 319 1.53 12.80 6.80
N LEU A 320 0.87 12.96 7.95
CA LEU A 320 0.75 14.25 8.63
C LEU A 320 2.09 14.75 9.15
N ASP A 321 2.89 13.90 9.80
CA ASP A 321 4.24 14.24 10.26
C ASP A 321 5.08 14.79 9.10
N VAL A 322 5.09 14.10 7.96
CA VAL A 322 5.83 14.54 6.76
C VAL A 322 5.35 15.90 6.25
N LEU A 323 4.03 16.11 6.13
CA LEU A 323 3.48 17.38 5.61
C LEU A 323 3.70 18.54 6.59
N VAL A 324 3.55 18.31 7.90
CA VAL A 324 3.78 19.33 8.94
C VAL A 324 5.25 19.71 8.99
N ILE A 325 6.17 18.74 8.96
CA ILE A 325 7.61 18.99 8.91
C ILE A 325 7.98 19.77 7.64
N ALA A 326 7.40 19.42 6.48
CA ALA A 326 7.62 20.15 5.24
C ALA A 326 7.12 21.61 5.33
N GLY A 327 5.95 21.83 5.92
CA GLY A 327 5.42 23.17 6.20
C GLY A 327 6.33 23.99 7.11
N LEU A 328 6.79 23.40 8.22
CA LEU A 328 7.71 24.03 9.16
C LEU A 328 9.05 24.38 8.48
N ALA A 329 9.59 23.47 7.68
CA ALA A 329 10.80 23.71 6.90
C ALA A 329 10.65 24.92 5.96
N ARG A 330 9.52 25.05 5.26
CA ARG A 330 9.26 26.19 4.37
C ARG A 330 9.24 27.51 5.14
N VAL A 331 8.62 27.55 6.31
CA VAL A 331 8.56 28.74 7.17
C VAL A 331 9.94 29.13 7.70
N LEU A 332 10.71 28.16 8.19
CA LEU A 332 12.08 28.39 8.70
C LEU A 332 12.99 28.95 7.59
N VAL A 333 12.96 28.35 6.40
CA VAL A 333 13.76 28.79 5.24
C VAL A 333 13.31 30.15 4.71
N ALA A 334 12.04 30.52 4.85
CA ALA A 334 11.54 31.83 4.44
C ALA A 334 12.02 32.97 5.36
N HIS A 335 12.19 32.70 6.66
CA HIS A 335 12.53 33.72 7.66
C HIS A 335 14.03 33.78 7.99
N SER A 336 14.78 32.71 7.74
CA SER A 336 16.22 32.64 8.01
C SER A 336 16.97 32.19 6.76
N ARG A 337 18.10 32.84 6.43
CA ARG A 337 19.09 32.21 5.54
C ARG A 337 19.46 30.89 6.21
N VAL A 338 19.55 29.79 5.46
CA VAL A 338 19.73 28.43 6.01
C VAL A 338 21.00 28.35 6.85
N GLU A 339 20.87 28.69 8.12
CA GLU A 339 21.91 28.67 9.14
C GLU A 339 21.84 27.34 9.88
N VAL A 340 22.97 26.92 10.46
CA VAL A 340 23.09 25.69 11.25
C VAL A 340 21.97 25.58 12.30
N GLY A 341 21.54 26.70 12.89
CA GLY A 341 20.44 26.75 13.86
C GLY A 341 19.08 26.29 13.28
N SER A 342 18.73 26.73 12.07
CA SER A 342 17.46 26.34 11.43
C SER A 342 17.38 24.84 11.11
N ALA A 343 18.52 24.24 10.71
CA ALA A 343 18.64 22.81 10.45
C ALA A 343 18.56 21.97 11.73
N LEU A 344 19.20 22.43 12.82
CA LEU A 344 19.09 21.79 14.13
C LEU A 344 17.66 21.82 14.67
N LEU A 345 16.99 22.98 14.60
CA LEU A 345 15.59 23.12 15.00
C LEU A 345 14.67 22.20 14.20
N LEU A 346 14.84 22.12 12.87
CA LEU A 346 14.05 21.22 12.04
C LEU A 346 14.29 19.74 12.41
N THR A 347 15.53 19.36 12.73
CA THR A 347 15.87 17.99 13.13
C THR A 347 15.23 17.63 14.47
N VAL A 348 15.33 18.51 15.46
CA VAL A 348 14.70 18.33 16.78
C VAL A 348 13.19 18.29 16.66
N ALA A 349 12.58 19.19 15.88
CA ALA A 349 11.14 19.21 15.65
C ALA A 349 10.66 17.92 14.95
N SER A 350 11.42 17.43 13.97
CA SER A 350 11.10 16.18 13.27
C SER A 350 11.16 14.98 14.22
N ALA A 351 12.22 14.88 15.02
CA ALA A 351 12.37 13.81 16.01
C ALA A 351 11.28 13.84 17.08
N ALA A 352 10.92 15.04 17.56
CA ALA A 352 9.83 15.22 18.51
C ALA A 352 8.47 14.84 17.92
N CYS A 353 8.17 15.25 16.68
CA CYS A 353 6.92 14.93 16.00
C CYS A 353 6.73 13.40 15.89
N VAL A 354 7.73 12.70 15.33
CA VAL A 354 7.69 11.24 15.15
C VAL A 354 7.68 10.49 16.49
N GLY A 355 8.45 10.94 17.48
CA GLY A 355 8.51 10.32 18.80
C GLY A 355 7.20 10.45 19.59
N LEU A 356 6.60 11.64 19.59
CA LEU A 356 5.31 11.91 20.23
C LEU A 356 4.19 11.14 19.53
N SER A 357 4.18 11.15 18.19
CA SER A 357 3.15 10.50 17.38
C SER A 357 3.19 8.97 17.55
N GLY A 358 4.38 8.36 17.56
CA GLY A 358 4.57 6.94 17.84
C GLY A 358 4.16 6.54 19.27
N THR A 359 4.53 7.34 20.27
CA THR A 359 4.14 7.10 21.67
C THR A 359 2.62 7.18 21.85
N TRP A 360 1.98 8.14 21.19
CA TRP A 360 0.52 8.29 21.21
C TRP A 360 -0.19 7.10 20.55
N LEU A 361 0.27 6.65 19.38
CA LEU A 361 -0.27 5.46 18.70
C LEU A 361 -0.16 4.20 19.58
N TYR A 362 0.99 4.00 20.22
CA TYR A 362 1.20 2.86 21.12
C TYR A 362 0.24 2.88 22.32
N ARG A 363 0.08 4.04 22.97
CA ARG A 363 -0.87 4.20 24.08
C ARG A 363 -2.33 3.99 23.64
N LEU A 364 -2.67 4.45 22.44
CA LEU A 364 -4.00 4.26 21.89
C LEU A 364 -4.28 2.76 21.66
N GLN A 365 -3.31 2.04 21.08
CA GLN A 365 -3.41 0.60 20.85
C GLN A 365 -3.49 -0.19 22.15
N SER A 366 -2.71 0.16 23.17
CA SER A 366 -2.76 -0.52 24.47
C SER A 366 -4.08 -0.28 25.20
N SER A 367 -4.65 0.94 25.11
CA SER A 367 -5.94 1.26 25.75
C SER A 367 -7.13 0.50 25.15
N GLU A 368 -7.19 0.37 23.81
CA GLU A 368 -8.23 -0.42 23.15
C GLU A 368 -8.01 -1.93 23.30
N GLY A 369 -6.74 -2.34 23.38
CA GLY A 369 -6.39 -3.71 23.68
C GLY A 369 -6.60 -4.07 25.14
N ALA A 370 -7.00 -3.14 26.02
CA ALA A 370 -7.32 -3.34 27.44
C ALA A 370 -8.84 -3.43 27.69
N ALA A 371 -9.63 -2.55 27.04
CA ALA A 371 -11.10 -2.56 27.04
C ALA A 371 -11.67 -3.78 26.31
#